data_AF-A0A7S1RXE6-F1
#
_entry.id   AF-A0A7S1RXE6-F1
#
_cell.length_a   1.000
_cell.length_b   1.000
_cell.length_c   1.000
_cell.angle_alpha   90.00
_cell.angle_beta   90.00
_cell.angle_gamma   90.00
#
_symmetry.space_group_name_H-M   'P 1'
#
loop_
_entity.id
_entity.type
_entity.pdbx_description
1 polymer ?
#
loop_
_entity_poly.entity_id
_entity_poly.type
_entity_poly.pdbx_seq_one_letter_code
_entity_poly.pdbx_strand_id
1 'polypeptide(L)'
;DYFVFLQRFPLMPAFIFFHTEVLVCPRSGFSSEEQSLLDQKIAGMTDFAEVDESWWKTRTADCIELGYGGAMCGKECCAVGHGHMALNKRHAVIGNANVNKKALFIYGTGFFDGLTAFHDTCDKKCWSMWKGIDYNPITNNCNTFTSTVLSCVYGLSEKKPGLGVSDLVHVHGKCPNNQTSNAADALMV
;
A
#
# COMPACT_ATOMS: atom_id res chain seq x y z
N ASP A 1 -6.18 11.42 9.85
CA ASP A 1 -4.82 11.24 9.31
C ASP A 1 -4.28 9.86 9.59
N TYR A 2 -3.58 9.32 8.61
CA TYR A 2 -3.07 7.95 8.59
C TYR A 2 -1.60 7.97 8.16
N PHE A 3 -0.81 7.06 8.69
CA PHE A 3 0.50 6.73 8.13
C PHE A 3 0.34 5.66 7.06
N VAL A 4 1.02 5.87 5.94
CA VAL A 4 1.02 4.93 4.81
C VAL A 4 2.38 4.25 4.75
N PHE A 5 2.38 2.93 4.97
CA PHE A 5 3.56 2.09 4.88
C PHE A 5 3.47 1.15 3.68
N LEU A 6 4.63 0.66 3.28
CA LEU A 6 4.80 -0.45 2.35
C LEU A 6 5.46 -1.61 3.10
N GLN A 7 4.88 -2.80 3.02
CA GLN A 7 5.58 -4.03 3.36
C GLN A 7 6.08 -4.74 2.09
N ARG A 8 7.29 -5.28 2.16
CA ARG A 8 7.94 -6.01 1.06
C ARG A 8 8.43 -7.37 1.54
N PHE A 9 8.22 -8.38 0.70
CA PHE A 9 8.61 -9.77 0.95
C PHE A 9 9.30 -10.37 -0.28
N PRO A 10 10.40 -11.11 -0.12
CA PRO A 10 10.86 -12.02 -1.17
C PRO A 10 9.79 -13.10 -1.44
N LEU A 11 9.61 -13.46 -2.71
CA LEU A 11 8.78 -14.59 -3.10
C LEU A 11 9.56 -15.91 -3.01
N MET A 12 8.85 -16.98 -2.65
CA MET A 12 9.38 -18.34 -2.68
C MET A 12 8.84 -19.11 -3.90
N PRO A 13 9.64 -19.97 -4.55
CA PRO A 13 11.06 -20.24 -4.28
C PRO A 13 12.04 -19.21 -4.89
N ALA A 14 11.54 -18.28 -5.70
CA ALA A 14 12.38 -17.37 -6.48
C ALA A 14 12.66 -16.04 -5.73
N PHE A 15 13.72 -16.03 -4.92
CA PHE A 15 14.13 -14.91 -4.06
C PHE A 15 14.54 -13.61 -4.80
N ILE A 16 14.51 -13.60 -6.13
CA ILE A 16 14.75 -12.41 -6.96
C ILE A 16 13.47 -11.63 -7.26
N PHE A 17 12.30 -12.24 -7.02
CA PHE A 17 11.00 -11.56 -7.14
C PHE A 17 10.49 -11.16 -5.76
N PHE A 18 9.77 -10.05 -5.74
CA PHE A 18 9.26 -9.46 -4.52
C PHE A 18 7.76 -9.22 -4.63
N HIS A 19 7.09 -9.42 -3.51
CA HIS A 19 5.70 -9.07 -3.28
C HIS A 19 5.65 -7.83 -2.40
N THR A 20 4.76 -6.90 -2.72
CA THR A 20 4.53 -5.71 -1.92
C THR A 20 3.06 -5.49 -1.62
N GLU A 21 2.81 -4.85 -0.47
CA GLU A 21 1.48 -4.50 0.00
C GLU A 21 1.54 -3.18 0.78
N VAL A 22 0.45 -2.41 0.73
CA VAL A 22 0.33 -1.16 1.46
C VAL A 22 -0.34 -1.41 2.80
N LEU A 23 0.17 -0.81 3.87
CA LEU A 23 -0.48 -0.77 5.18
C LEU A 23 -0.88 0.66 5.49
N VAL A 24 -2.15 0.86 5.82
CA VAL A 24 -2.67 2.18 6.22
C VAL A 24 -3.04 2.11 7.69
N CYS A 25 -2.30 2.85 8.52
CA CYS A 25 -2.45 2.79 9.97
C CYS A 25 -2.94 4.14 10.51
N PRO A 26 -3.96 4.18 11.38
CA PRO A 26 -4.43 5.43 11.98
C PRO A 26 -3.32 6.02 12.85
N ARG A 27 -3.10 7.34 12.77
CA ARG A 27 -2.08 8.01 13.60
C ARG A 27 -2.34 7.83 15.10
N SER A 28 -3.60 7.72 15.51
CA SER A 28 -4.00 7.44 16.90
C SER A 28 -3.56 6.08 17.42
N GLY A 29 -3.12 5.16 16.56
CA GLY A 29 -2.51 3.89 16.94
C GLY A 29 -1.06 3.99 17.44
N PHE A 30 -0.48 5.19 17.44
CA PHE A 30 0.93 5.46 17.79
C PHE A 30 1.01 6.51 18.91
N SER A 31 2.03 6.39 19.77
CA SER A 31 2.31 7.42 20.78
C SER A 31 2.78 8.73 20.14
N SER A 32 2.77 9.84 20.89
CA SER A 32 3.26 11.14 20.39
C SER A 32 4.72 11.09 19.94
N GLU A 33 5.56 10.33 20.65
CA GLU A 33 6.98 10.13 20.32
C GLU A 33 7.13 9.32 19.02
N GLU A 34 6.29 8.31 18.84
CA GLU A 34 6.28 7.47 17.63
C GLU A 34 5.78 8.25 16.41
N GLN A 35 4.73 9.05 16.57
CA GLN A 35 4.25 9.95 15.52
C GLN A 35 5.34 10.93 15.11
N SER A 36 6.03 11.54 16.08
CA SER A 36 7.13 12.48 15.81
C SER A 36 8.29 11.82 15.07
N LEU A 37 8.64 10.59 15.44
CA LEU A 37 9.69 9.82 14.75
C LEU A 37 9.33 9.53 13.30
N LEU A 38 8.08 9.09 13.05
CA LEU A 38 7.61 8.82 11.70
C LEU A 38 7.54 10.09 10.86
N ASP A 39 7.06 11.20 11.43
CA ASP A 39 7.02 12.51 10.77
C ASP A 39 8.41 13.01 10.39
N GLN A 40 9.41 12.84 11.26
CA GLN A 40 10.79 13.19 10.95
C GLN A 40 11.36 12.34 9.80
N LYS A 41 11.06 11.04 9.77
CA LYS A 41 11.44 10.17 8.64
C LYS A 41 10.77 10.63 7.35
N ILE A 42 9.48 10.99 7.39
CA ILE A 42 8.72 11.48 6.25
C ILE A 42 9.29 12.81 5.74
N ALA A 43 9.63 13.73 6.64
CA ALA A 43 10.21 15.01 6.27
C ALA A 43 11.62 14.89 5.65
N GLY A 44 12.38 13.85 6.02
CA GLY A 44 13.75 13.63 5.56
C GLY A 44 13.90 12.74 4.33
N MET A 45 12.84 12.09 3.85
CA MET A 45 12.90 11.15 2.73
C MET A 45 12.51 11.82 1.40
N THR A 46 13.01 11.28 0.28
CA THR A 46 12.59 11.71 -1.07
C THR A 46 11.41 10.91 -1.58
N ASP A 47 11.48 9.58 -1.45
CA ASP A 47 10.46 8.66 -1.98
C ASP A 47 9.83 7.83 -0.85
N PHE A 48 10.67 7.23 -0.02
CA PHE A 48 10.31 6.43 1.14
C PHE A 48 11.51 6.29 2.07
N ALA A 49 11.27 5.87 3.31
CA ALA A 49 12.32 5.54 4.27
C ALA A 49 12.08 4.16 4.89
N GLU A 50 13.13 3.35 5.02
CA GLU A 50 13.03 2.09 5.76
C GLU A 50 12.78 2.35 7.26
N VAL A 51 11.92 1.52 7.83
CA VAL A 51 11.62 1.48 9.26
C VAL A 51 12.26 0.22 9.82
N ASP A 52 13.15 0.40 10.80
CA ASP A 52 13.90 -0.70 11.37
C ASP A 52 13.01 -1.79 11.97
N GLU A 53 13.35 -3.05 11.73
CA GLU A 53 12.64 -4.19 12.30
C GLU A 53 12.61 -4.16 13.82
N SER A 54 13.71 -3.77 14.46
CA SER A 54 13.76 -3.61 15.92
C SER A 54 12.68 -2.67 16.45
N TRP A 55 12.29 -1.67 15.65
CA TRP A 55 11.23 -0.74 15.97
C TRP A 55 9.86 -1.32 15.63
N TRP A 56 9.57 -1.65 14.36
CA TRP A 56 8.18 -1.97 13.99
C TRP A 56 7.68 -3.28 14.59
N LYS A 57 8.56 -4.23 14.94
CA LYS A 57 8.16 -5.52 15.51
C LYS A 57 7.46 -5.42 16.88
N THR A 58 7.58 -4.27 17.56
CA THR A 58 6.94 -4.05 18.86
C THR A 58 5.65 -3.22 18.77
N ARG A 59 5.24 -2.79 17.57
CA ARG A 59 4.10 -1.88 17.39
C ARG A 59 2.84 -2.66 17.03
N THR A 60 1.75 -2.34 17.71
CA THR A 60 0.47 -3.03 17.56
C THR A 60 -0.63 -2.13 16.97
N ALA A 61 -0.26 -1.00 16.37
CA ALA A 61 -1.21 -0.15 15.64
C ALA A 61 -2.01 -1.01 14.65
N ASP A 62 -3.33 -0.89 14.71
CA ASP A 62 -4.25 -1.66 13.87
C ASP A 62 -4.37 -1.00 12.50
N CYS A 63 -3.85 -1.65 11.47
CA CYS A 63 -3.76 -1.13 10.11
C CYS A 63 -4.72 -1.88 9.19
N ILE A 64 -5.06 -1.28 8.06
CA ILE A 64 -5.69 -1.99 6.95
C ILE A 64 -4.59 -2.42 5.97
N GLU A 65 -4.52 -3.73 5.70
CA GLU A 65 -3.61 -4.33 4.73
C GLU A 65 -4.25 -4.33 3.34
N LEU A 66 -3.57 -3.72 2.37
CA LEU A 66 -3.96 -3.64 0.97
C LEU A 66 -2.93 -4.37 0.11
N GLY A 67 -3.28 -5.56 -0.35
CA GLY A 67 -2.43 -6.39 -1.20
C GLY A 67 -3.23 -7.03 -2.32
N TYR A 68 -2.57 -7.37 -3.43
CA TYR A 68 -3.19 -8.04 -4.56
C TYR A 68 -2.44 -9.30 -4.96
N GLY A 69 -3.15 -10.39 -5.26
CA GLY A 69 -2.57 -11.66 -5.67
C GLY A 69 -3.39 -12.38 -6.72
N GLY A 70 -2.78 -13.32 -7.45
CA GLY A 70 -3.52 -14.17 -8.38
C GLY A 70 -4.48 -15.10 -7.65
N ALA A 71 -5.73 -15.21 -8.13
CA ALA A 71 -6.74 -16.10 -7.58
C ALA A 71 -7.74 -16.56 -8.65
N MET A 72 -8.36 -17.72 -8.45
CA MET A 72 -9.39 -18.24 -9.37
C MET A 72 -10.76 -17.60 -9.11
N CYS A 73 -10.86 -16.28 -9.30
CA CYS A 73 -12.08 -15.53 -9.10
C CYS A 73 -12.25 -14.41 -10.14
N GLY A 74 -13.46 -14.26 -10.67
CA GLY A 74 -13.81 -13.28 -11.71
C GLY A 74 -14.61 -12.08 -11.22
N LYS A 75 -14.91 -12.02 -9.91
CA LYS A 75 -15.59 -10.87 -9.29
C LYS A 75 -14.59 -9.73 -9.09
N GLU A 76 -15.03 -8.51 -9.34
CA GLU A 76 -14.25 -7.29 -9.08
C GLU A 76 -13.65 -7.31 -7.66
N CYS A 77 -12.35 -7.00 -7.57
CA CYS A 77 -11.55 -6.96 -6.35
C CYS A 77 -11.55 -8.21 -5.45
N CYS A 78 -11.98 -9.36 -5.95
CA CYS A 78 -11.99 -10.61 -5.18
C CYS A 78 -10.62 -11.10 -4.72
N ALA A 79 -9.56 -10.55 -5.31
CA ALA A 79 -8.16 -10.90 -5.06
C ALA A 79 -7.40 -9.82 -4.29
N VAL A 80 -8.09 -8.78 -3.85
CA VAL A 80 -7.52 -7.69 -3.07
C VAL A 80 -7.79 -7.94 -1.59
N GLY A 81 -6.74 -8.10 -0.79
CA GLY A 81 -6.85 -8.09 0.66
C GLY A 81 -7.13 -6.67 1.16
N HIS A 82 -7.99 -6.56 2.17
CA HIS A 82 -8.38 -5.29 2.81
C HIS A 82 -8.72 -5.50 4.30
N GLY A 83 -8.04 -6.46 4.92
CA GLY A 83 -8.29 -6.89 6.30
C GLY A 83 -7.53 -6.05 7.34
N HIS A 84 -8.02 -6.11 8.58
CA HIS A 84 -7.30 -5.55 9.73
C HIS A 84 -6.04 -6.35 10.03
N MET A 85 -4.94 -5.64 10.31
CA MET A 85 -3.64 -6.20 10.59
C MET A 85 -2.83 -5.30 11.52
N ALA A 86 -2.39 -5.83 12.65
CA ALA A 86 -1.41 -5.15 13.49
C ALA A 86 -0.09 -4.92 12.73
N LEU A 87 0.54 -3.74 12.89
CA LEU A 87 1.75 -3.37 12.16
C LEU A 87 2.88 -4.41 12.29
N ASN A 88 3.07 -4.97 13.49
CA ASN A 88 4.10 -5.98 13.76
C ASN A 88 3.81 -7.37 13.19
N LYS A 89 2.60 -7.63 12.69
CA LYS A 89 2.23 -8.95 12.17
C LYS A 89 3.05 -9.26 10.91
N ARG A 90 3.59 -10.48 10.85
CA ARG A 90 4.27 -11.03 9.69
C ARG A 90 3.26 -11.81 8.86
N HIS A 91 2.64 -11.12 7.91
CA HIS A 91 1.55 -11.63 7.09
C HIS A 91 1.61 -10.98 5.71
N ALA A 92 1.06 -11.67 4.71
CA ALA A 92 0.85 -11.20 3.36
C ALA A 92 -0.44 -11.84 2.83
N VAL A 93 -1.12 -11.18 1.90
CA VAL A 93 -2.37 -11.67 1.28
C VAL A 93 -2.14 -12.91 0.41
N ILE A 94 -0.89 -13.19 0.00
CA ILE A 94 -0.51 -14.36 -0.81
C ILE A 94 0.29 -15.39 -0.02
N GLY A 95 0.10 -16.67 -0.35
CA GLY A 95 0.72 -17.78 0.38
C GLY A 95 2.20 -18.05 0.10
N ASN A 96 2.76 -17.52 -0.99
CA ASN A 96 4.16 -17.74 -1.39
C ASN A 96 5.11 -16.59 -1.02
N ALA A 97 4.64 -15.59 -0.27
CA ALA A 97 5.50 -14.55 0.29
C ALA A 97 6.29 -15.09 1.50
N ASN A 98 7.60 -14.81 1.56
CA ASN A 98 8.40 -15.15 2.73
C ASN A 98 8.20 -14.09 3.84
N VAL A 99 7.18 -14.30 4.67
CA VAL A 99 6.81 -13.37 5.76
C VAL A 99 7.90 -13.19 6.83
N ASN A 100 8.85 -14.13 6.94
CA ASN A 100 10.01 -14.02 7.84
C ASN A 100 11.05 -13.01 7.36
N LYS A 101 10.94 -12.56 6.10
CA LYS A 101 11.81 -11.55 5.49
C LYS A 101 11.06 -10.26 5.17
N LYS A 102 9.99 -9.96 5.93
CA LYS A 102 9.28 -8.68 5.90
C LYS A 102 10.25 -7.52 6.10
N ALA A 103 10.27 -6.60 5.13
CA ALA A 103 10.83 -5.26 5.29
C ALA A 103 9.68 -4.24 5.28
N LEU A 104 9.82 -3.14 6.01
CA LEU A 104 8.77 -2.13 6.17
C LEU A 104 9.33 -0.74 5.84
N PHE A 105 8.58 0.03 5.07
CA PHE A 105 8.97 1.36 4.62
C PHE A 105 7.84 2.35 4.87
N ILE A 106 8.14 3.54 5.38
CA ILE A 106 7.18 4.64 5.48
C ILE A 106 7.21 5.44 4.17
N TYR A 107 6.03 5.76 3.63
CA TYR A 107 5.86 6.49 2.37
C TYR A 107 5.26 7.88 2.55
N GLY A 108 4.61 8.14 3.68
CA GLY A 108 4.02 9.45 3.96
C GLY A 108 2.77 9.33 4.82
N THR A 109 1.88 10.30 4.63
CA THR A 109 0.58 10.35 5.29
C THR A 109 -0.56 10.36 4.29
N GLY A 110 -1.74 9.98 4.76
CA GLY A 110 -3.00 10.05 4.00
C GLY A 110 -4.12 10.65 4.85
N PHE A 111 -5.09 11.28 4.19
CA PHE A 111 -6.24 11.90 4.85
C PHE A 111 -7.37 10.89 5.17
N PHE A 112 -7.36 9.72 4.55
CA PHE A 112 -8.37 8.66 4.69
C PHE A 112 -7.75 7.29 4.94
N ASP A 113 -8.56 6.39 5.49
CA ASP A 113 -8.14 5.04 5.90
C ASP A 113 -7.93 4.09 4.71
N GLY A 114 -7.43 2.89 5.01
CA GLY A 114 -7.21 1.88 3.98
C GLY A 114 -8.49 1.29 3.40
N LEU A 115 -9.64 1.33 4.11
CA LEU A 115 -10.92 0.90 3.53
C LEU A 115 -11.41 1.87 2.46
N THR A 116 -11.29 3.18 2.72
CA THR A 116 -11.55 4.21 1.72
C THR A 116 -10.60 4.06 0.53
N ALA A 117 -9.31 3.82 0.78
CA ALA A 117 -8.34 3.57 -0.28
C ALA A 117 -8.66 2.30 -1.10
N PHE A 118 -9.12 1.24 -0.46
CA PHE A 118 -9.62 0.04 -1.13
C PHE A 118 -10.75 0.40 -2.08
N HIS A 119 -11.79 1.10 -1.62
CA HIS A 119 -12.91 1.52 -2.46
C HIS A 119 -12.49 2.46 -3.60
N ASP A 120 -11.59 3.41 -3.35
CA ASP A 120 -11.06 4.31 -4.39
C ASP A 120 -10.20 3.57 -5.43
N THR A 121 -9.55 2.47 -5.04
CA THR A 121 -8.78 1.60 -5.95
C THR A 121 -9.69 0.65 -6.75
N CYS A 122 -10.72 0.12 -6.09
CA CYS A 122 -11.57 -0.96 -6.57
C CYS A 122 -12.79 -0.47 -7.32
N ASP A 123 -13.71 0.19 -6.61
CA ASP A 123 -15.05 0.50 -7.12
C ASP A 123 -15.00 1.51 -8.29
N LYS A 124 -13.93 2.30 -8.32
CA LYS A 124 -13.71 3.36 -9.31
C LYS A 124 -12.81 2.94 -10.47
N LYS A 125 -12.31 1.69 -10.45
CA LYS A 125 -11.63 1.03 -11.57
C LYS A 125 -10.49 1.85 -12.16
N CYS A 126 -9.66 2.45 -11.30
CA CYS A 126 -8.68 3.42 -11.77
C CYS A 126 -7.50 2.84 -12.55
N TRP A 127 -7.30 1.52 -12.50
CA TRP A 127 -6.28 0.84 -13.30
C TRP A 127 -6.73 -0.53 -13.82
N SER A 128 -7.25 -1.35 -12.92
CA SER A 128 -7.71 -2.71 -13.19
C SER A 128 -9.00 -2.96 -12.44
N MET A 129 -9.67 -4.06 -12.80
CA MET A 129 -10.80 -4.60 -12.03
C MET A 129 -10.31 -5.42 -10.83
N TRP A 130 -8.99 -5.68 -10.76
CA TRP A 130 -8.32 -6.44 -9.70
C TRP A 130 -9.00 -7.78 -9.40
N LYS A 131 -9.55 -8.43 -10.43
CA LYS A 131 -10.02 -9.80 -10.33
C LYS A 131 -8.81 -10.71 -10.18
N GLY A 132 -8.99 -11.86 -9.54
CA GLY A 132 -7.88 -12.81 -9.42
C GLY A 132 -7.40 -13.33 -10.78
N ILE A 133 -8.32 -13.49 -11.73
CA ILE A 133 -8.01 -13.92 -13.10
C ILE A 133 -7.35 -12.85 -13.97
N ASP A 134 -7.35 -11.58 -13.52
CA ASP A 134 -6.68 -10.48 -14.24
C ASP A 134 -5.18 -10.40 -13.87
N TYR A 135 -4.70 -11.23 -12.93
CA TYR A 135 -3.33 -11.18 -12.47
C TYR A 135 -2.36 -11.55 -13.59
N ASN A 136 -1.46 -10.64 -13.91
CA ASN A 136 -0.37 -10.87 -14.84
C ASN A 136 0.95 -10.53 -14.14
N PRO A 137 1.91 -11.47 -14.02
CA PRO A 137 3.17 -11.26 -13.31
C PRO A 137 3.99 -10.06 -13.78
N ILE A 138 3.76 -9.56 -15.01
CA ILE A 138 4.51 -8.45 -15.61
C ILE A 138 3.68 -7.16 -15.61
N THR A 139 2.42 -7.21 -16.06
CA THR A 139 1.66 -5.99 -16.40
C THR A 139 0.57 -5.61 -15.39
N ASN A 140 0.09 -6.55 -14.58
CA ASN A 140 -0.98 -6.33 -13.60
C ASN A 140 -0.77 -7.26 -12.41
N ASN A 141 0.21 -6.93 -11.57
CA ASN A 141 0.64 -7.74 -10.43
C ASN A 141 0.50 -6.95 -9.11
N CYS A 142 1.00 -7.53 -8.03
CA CYS A 142 1.03 -6.93 -6.70
C CYS A 142 1.78 -5.59 -6.63
N ASN A 143 2.87 -5.45 -7.39
CA ASN A 143 3.68 -4.24 -7.42
C ASN A 143 2.97 -3.13 -8.21
N THR A 144 2.27 -3.47 -9.29
CA THR A 144 1.39 -2.53 -10.00
C THR A 144 0.27 -2.04 -9.08
N PHE A 145 -0.41 -2.96 -8.37
CA PHE A 145 -1.44 -2.61 -7.39
C PHE A 145 -0.92 -1.66 -6.32
N THR A 146 0.25 -1.97 -5.77
CA THR A 146 0.93 -1.12 -4.79
C THR A 146 1.18 0.28 -5.35
N SER A 147 1.72 0.40 -6.58
CA SER A 147 1.92 1.70 -7.23
C SER A 147 0.60 2.45 -7.39
N THR A 148 -0.48 1.77 -7.78
CA THR A 148 -1.81 2.39 -7.93
C THR A 148 -2.29 2.97 -6.59
N VAL A 149 -2.19 2.21 -5.50
CA VAL A 149 -2.60 2.71 -4.17
C VAL A 149 -1.71 3.86 -3.73
N LEU A 150 -0.39 3.73 -3.82
CA LEU A 150 0.52 4.78 -3.35
C LEU A 150 0.40 6.06 -4.17
N SER A 151 0.48 5.96 -5.50
CA SER A 151 0.57 7.13 -6.37
C SER A 151 -0.79 7.64 -6.84
N CYS A 152 -1.65 6.76 -7.35
CA CYS A 152 -2.92 7.20 -7.93
C CYS A 152 -3.98 7.51 -6.86
N VAL A 153 -3.97 6.83 -5.71
CA VAL A 153 -4.92 7.07 -4.61
C VAL A 153 -4.36 8.08 -3.60
N TYR A 154 -3.15 7.86 -3.07
CA TYR A 154 -2.58 8.72 -2.03
C TYR A 154 -1.72 9.88 -2.56
N GLY A 155 -1.32 9.88 -3.84
CA GLY A 155 -0.43 10.91 -4.37
C GLY A 155 1.02 10.81 -3.86
N LEU A 156 1.43 9.65 -3.36
CA LEU A 156 2.78 9.36 -2.85
C LEU A 156 3.68 8.82 -3.98
N SER A 157 4.96 8.58 -3.66
CA SER A 157 5.91 8.03 -4.63
C SER A 157 5.48 6.64 -5.11
N GLU A 158 5.55 6.43 -6.43
CA GLU A 158 5.37 5.09 -7.02
C GLU A 158 6.63 4.20 -6.90
N LYS A 159 7.78 4.79 -6.57
CA LYS A 159 9.04 4.05 -6.52
C LYS A 159 9.00 3.04 -5.39
N LYS A 160 9.55 1.84 -5.62
CA LYS A 160 9.58 0.76 -4.63
C LYS A 160 11.01 0.25 -4.37
N PRO A 161 11.31 -0.18 -3.13
CA PRO A 161 12.67 -0.54 -2.73
C PRO A 161 13.11 -1.88 -3.32
N GLY A 162 14.00 -1.82 -4.32
CA GLY A 162 14.80 -2.96 -4.76
C GLY A 162 13.99 -4.15 -5.26
N LEU A 163 13.01 -3.90 -6.15
CA LEU A 163 12.17 -4.94 -6.74
C LEU A 163 12.74 -5.56 -8.03
N GLY A 164 13.79 -4.95 -8.59
CA GLY A 164 14.44 -5.41 -9.82
C GLY A 164 13.44 -5.48 -10.99
N VAL A 165 13.42 -6.61 -11.70
CA VAL A 165 12.52 -6.84 -12.85
C VAL A 165 11.05 -7.03 -12.45
N SER A 166 10.72 -7.01 -11.15
CA SER A 166 9.34 -7.17 -10.67
C SER A 166 8.54 -5.86 -10.71
N ASP A 167 9.17 -4.75 -11.09
CA ASP A 167 8.61 -3.39 -11.07
C ASP A 167 8.88 -2.66 -12.38
N LEU A 168 8.25 -3.13 -13.45
CA LEU A 168 8.45 -2.61 -14.81
C LEU A 168 7.30 -1.70 -15.29
N VAL A 169 6.26 -1.53 -14.47
CA VAL A 169 5.04 -0.80 -14.83
C VAL A 169 4.97 0.50 -14.05
N HIS A 170 4.94 1.61 -14.78
CA HIS A 170 4.66 2.93 -14.25
C HIS A 170 3.15 3.21 -14.34
N VAL A 171 2.55 3.52 -13.20
CA VAL A 171 1.14 3.90 -13.15
C VAL A 171 1.01 5.39 -13.45
N HIS A 172 -0.13 5.80 -13.97
CA HIS A 172 -0.34 7.21 -14.32
C HIS A 172 -1.78 7.63 -14.01
N GLY A 173 -1.95 8.93 -13.76
CA GLY A 173 -3.24 9.53 -13.42
C GLY A 173 -3.55 9.48 -11.92
N LYS A 174 -4.78 9.88 -11.59
CA LYS A 174 -5.34 9.85 -10.23
C LYS A 174 -6.58 8.98 -10.23
N CYS A 175 -6.73 8.12 -9.22
CA CYS A 175 -8.00 7.45 -8.97
C CYS A 175 -9.01 8.54 -8.53
N PRO A 176 -10.28 8.51 -8.99
CA PRO A 176 -11.24 9.54 -8.61
C PRO A 176 -11.41 9.50 -7.09
N ASN A 177 -11.17 10.59 -6.38
CA ASN A 177 -11.43 10.67 -4.96
C ASN A 177 -12.81 11.32 -4.73
N ASN A 178 -13.57 10.87 -3.72
CA ASN A 178 -14.85 11.53 -3.38
C ASN A 178 -14.65 12.89 -2.70
N GLN A 179 -13.42 13.45 -2.74
CA GLN A 179 -13.08 14.73 -2.13
C GLN A 179 -12.96 15.87 -3.14
N THR A 180 -12.90 15.58 -4.45
CA THR A 180 -12.91 16.63 -5.49
C THR A 180 -14.28 17.20 -5.84
N SER A 181 -15.38 16.74 -5.23
CA SER A 181 -16.72 17.30 -5.51
C SER A 181 -17.10 18.52 -4.66
N ASN A 182 -16.31 18.94 -3.66
CA ASN A 182 -16.67 20.04 -2.76
C ASN A 182 -15.68 21.22 -2.67
N ALA A 183 -14.54 21.18 -3.37
CA ALA A 183 -13.55 22.28 -3.32
C ALA A 183 -13.68 23.30 -4.48
N ALA A 184 -14.43 22.98 -5.53
CA ALA A 184 -14.62 23.86 -6.69
C ALA A 184 -15.81 24.83 -6.55
N ASP A 185 -16.73 24.59 -5.60
CA ASP A 185 -17.92 25.45 -5.38
C ASP A 185 -17.74 26.47 -4.23
N ALA A 186 -16.58 26.51 -3.57
CA ALA A 186 -16.33 27.40 -2.44
C ALA A 186 -15.58 28.71 -2.79
N LEU A 187 -15.44 29.05 -4.08
CA LEU A 187 -14.75 30.26 -4.55
C LEU A 187 -15.58 31.14 -5.50
N MET A 188 -16.91 30.99 -5.49
CA MET A 188 -17.82 31.93 -6.14
C MET A 188 -19.00 32.31 -5.25
N VAL A 189 -18.74 33.00 -4.13
CA VAL A 189 -19.60 34.05 -3.54
C VAL A 189 -18.72 35.06 -2.82
#